data_AF-A0A949P8N7-F1
#
_entry.id   AF-A0A949P8N7-F1
#
_cell.length_a   1.000
_cell.length_b   1.000
_cell.length_c   1.000
_cell.angle_alpha   90.00
_cell.angle_beta   90.00
_cell.angle_gamma   90.00
#
_symmetry.space_group_name_H-M   'P 1'
#
loop_
_entity.id
_entity.type
_entity.pdbx_description
1 polymer ?
#
loop_
_entity_poly.entity_id
_entity_poly.type
_entity_poly.pdbx_seq_one_letter_code
_entity_poly.pdbx_strand_id
1 'polypeptide(L)'
;MLSTLTPLGDPITTPAPQSATVAPVAWMPWPDHGPPASTAGEADFVRALTAMAGPDSDEHRRADITAVLNALRAGITPERLLELAPGLRPRQLRGGYMALEQRRAESVAAWFAITDDPTVETFVRHAAMAERLLPVPVEYLRVKSKIDQRAFHAAVARADNGVRTAGSVVVRIEAELDRCERTTDWAVALGRKLYDPFEECALGHDYFLPNRVGALVPGRVAQLLAERGAPASSSIEQP
;
A
#
# COMPACT_ATOMS: atom_id res chain seq x y z
N MET A 1 -5.35 23.52 74.13
CA MET A 1 -4.28 23.52 73.11
C MET A 1 -4.29 22.16 72.43
N LEU A 2 -4.29 22.16 71.10
CA LEU A 2 -4.49 21.04 70.18
C LEU A 2 -3.34 20.03 70.18
N SER A 3 -3.64 18.74 69.98
CA SER A 3 -3.11 17.94 68.85
C SER A 3 -3.49 16.46 68.99
N THR A 4 -4.48 16.03 68.21
CA THR A 4 -4.72 14.63 67.86
C THR A 4 -4.18 14.41 66.45
N LEU A 5 -3.19 13.52 66.33
CA LEU A 5 -2.61 13.07 65.06
C LEU A 5 -3.59 12.14 64.34
N THR A 6 -3.92 12.47 63.10
CA THR A 6 -4.67 11.63 62.15
C THR A 6 -3.72 10.64 61.46
N PRO A 7 -4.10 9.37 61.24
CA PRO A 7 -3.25 8.43 60.52
C PRO A 7 -3.31 8.68 59.00
N LEU A 8 -2.14 8.59 58.35
CA LEU A 8 -1.97 8.61 56.90
C LEU A 8 -2.73 7.45 56.25
N GLY A 9 -3.56 7.79 55.24
CA GLY A 9 -4.27 6.82 54.41
C GLY A 9 -3.34 6.02 53.50
N ASP A 10 -3.82 4.83 53.15
CA ASP A 10 -3.14 3.85 52.30
C ASP A 10 -2.72 4.41 50.92
N PRO A 11 -1.61 3.92 50.34
CA PRO A 11 -1.19 4.34 49.02
C PRO A 11 -2.21 3.93 47.96
N ILE A 12 -2.70 4.92 47.22
CA ILE A 12 -3.50 4.74 46.01
C ILE A 12 -2.69 3.89 45.04
N THR A 13 -3.06 2.62 44.91
CA THR A 13 -2.50 1.72 43.90
C THR A 13 -3.08 2.14 42.55
N THR A 14 -2.26 2.81 41.74
CA THR A 14 -2.61 3.12 40.35
C THR A 14 -2.80 1.79 39.60
N PRO A 15 -3.99 1.51 39.03
CA PRO A 15 -4.16 0.32 38.21
C PRO A 15 -3.25 0.43 36.97
N ALA A 16 -2.56 -0.66 36.65
CA ALA A 16 -1.76 -0.77 35.42
C ALA A 16 -2.63 -0.42 34.20
N PRO A 17 -2.08 0.26 33.18
CA PRO A 17 -2.82 0.57 31.97
C PRO A 17 -3.32 -0.74 31.36
N GLN A 18 -4.63 -0.94 31.38
CA GLN A 18 -5.27 -2.03 30.66
C GLN A 18 -5.04 -1.75 29.18
N SER A 19 -4.35 -2.67 28.50
CA SER A 19 -4.16 -2.63 27.05
C SER A 19 -5.54 -2.49 26.41
N ALA A 20 -5.83 -1.31 25.86
CA ALA A 20 -7.08 -1.06 25.16
C ALA A 20 -7.13 -1.98 23.94
N THR A 21 -8.06 -2.92 23.93
CA THR A 21 -8.32 -3.77 22.77
C THR A 21 -8.88 -2.89 21.66
N VAL A 22 -8.02 -2.46 20.73
CA VAL A 22 -8.43 -1.75 19.52
C VAL A 22 -9.33 -2.69 18.72
N ALA A 23 -10.57 -2.29 18.46
CA ALA A 23 -11.48 -3.07 17.63
C ALA A 23 -10.82 -3.37 16.26
N PRO A 24 -10.95 -4.60 15.73
CA PRO A 24 -10.32 -4.96 14.47
C PRO A 24 -10.81 -4.04 13.35
N VAL A 25 -9.91 -3.26 12.78
CA VAL A 25 -10.21 -2.40 11.63
C VAL A 25 -10.28 -3.31 10.41
N ALA A 26 -11.30 -3.15 9.56
CA ALA A 26 -11.67 -4.16 8.57
C ALA A 26 -10.65 -4.40 7.42
N TRP A 27 -9.50 -3.71 7.41
CA TRP A 27 -8.32 -4.04 6.60
C TRP A 27 -7.30 -4.98 7.27
N MET A 28 -7.59 -5.46 8.49
CA MET A 28 -6.66 -6.19 9.35
C MET A 28 -7.20 -7.59 9.67
N PRO A 29 -6.94 -8.62 8.84
CA PRO A 29 -7.44 -9.97 9.09
C PRO A 29 -6.66 -10.72 10.19
N TRP A 30 -5.55 -10.17 10.69
CA TRP A 30 -4.64 -10.84 11.62
C TRP A 30 -4.65 -10.19 13.03
N PRO A 31 -4.54 -10.99 14.11
CA PRO A 31 -4.70 -10.51 15.49
C PRO A 31 -3.54 -9.62 15.98
N ASP A 32 -2.31 -9.85 15.49
CA ASP A 32 -1.15 -9.00 15.79
C ASP A 32 -1.00 -7.95 14.71
N HIS A 33 -1.40 -6.74 15.05
CA HIS A 33 -1.56 -5.63 14.12
C HIS A 33 -0.42 -4.63 14.26
N GLY A 34 0.11 -4.22 13.11
CA GLY A 34 0.93 -3.02 12.97
C GLY A 34 0.38 -2.11 11.87
N PRO A 35 0.90 -0.88 11.77
CA PRO A 35 0.64 -0.04 10.61
C PRO A 35 1.14 -0.75 9.33
N PRO A 36 0.58 -0.42 8.15
CA PRO A 36 1.07 -0.93 6.88
C PRO A 36 2.58 -0.75 6.76
N ALA A 37 3.24 -1.70 6.10
CA ALA A 37 4.67 -1.64 5.86
C ALA A 37 5.03 -0.37 5.07
N SER A 38 5.93 0.42 5.65
CA SER A 38 6.64 1.47 4.92
C SER A 38 7.54 0.85 3.85
N THR A 39 8.15 1.68 3.03
CA THR A 39 9.17 1.24 2.07
C THR A 39 10.29 0.44 2.76
N ALA A 40 10.78 0.89 3.92
CA ALA A 40 11.80 0.17 4.68
C ALA A 40 11.29 -1.17 5.22
N GLY A 41 10.08 -1.18 5.79
CA GLY A 41 9.46 -2.41 6.31
C GLY A 41 9.20 -3.46 5.23
N GLU A 42 8.80 -3.06 4.03
CA GLU A 42 8.65 -3.99 2.91
C GLU A 42 10.00 -4.57 2.45
N ALA A 43 11.05 -3.74 2.39
CA ALA A 43 12.39 -4.22 2.05
C ALA A 43 12.89 -5.26 3.07
N ASP A 44 12.62 -5.05 4.36
CA ASP A 44 12.94 -6.01 5.42
C ASP A 44 12.14 -7.30 5.29
N PHE A 45 10.84 -7.19 5.02
CA PHE A 45 9.96 -8.33 4.76
C PHE A 45 10.47 -9.18 3.59
N VAL A 46 10.80 -8.56 2.45
CA VAL A 46 11.28 -9.25 1.25
C VAL A 46 12.63 -9.91 1.49
N ARG A 47 13.53 -9.25 2.23
CA ARG A 47 14.84 -9.81 2.59
C ARG A 47 14.67 -11.07 3.46
N ALA A 48 13.86 -11.01 4.51
CA ALA A 48 13.59 -12.14 5.39
C ALA A 48 12.90 -13.29 4.63
N LEU A 49 11.88 -12.99 3.82
CA LEU A 49 11.19 -13.99 3.01
C LEU A 49 12.12 -14.66 1.98
N THR A 50 13.03 -13.88 1.39
CA THR A 50 14.03 -14.40 0.45
C THR A 50 15.01 -15.36 1.13
N ALA A 51 15.46 -15.03 2.35
CA ALA A 51 16.31 -15.92 3.13
C ALA A 51 15.63 -17.26 3.46
N MET A 52 14.33 -17.23 3.77
CA MET A 52 13.55 -18.46 4.04
C MET A 52 13.27 -19.31 2.80
N ALA A 53 13.05 -18.68 1.64
CA ALA A 53 12.70 -19.39 0.41
C ALA A 53 13.87 -20.20 -0.18
N GLY A 54 15.11 -19.73 0.02
CA GLY A 54 16.29 -20.24 -0.70
C GLY A 54 16.35 -19.73 -2.16
N PRO A 55 17.25 -20.24 -3.01
CA PRO A 55 17.47 -19.69 -4.35
C PRO A 55 16.31 -19.95 -5.33
N ASP A 56 15.59 -21.06 -5.18
CA ASP A 56 14.60 -21.51 -6.16
C ASP A 56 13.22 -20.84 -5.98
N SER A 57 12.52 -20.59 -7.09
CA SER A 57 11.13 -20.13 -7.08
C SER A 57 10.18 -21.27 -7.45
N ASP A 58 9.12 -21.44 -6.67
CA ASP A 58 8.04 -22.37 -7.00
C ASP A 58 6.88 -21.64 -7.70
N GLU A 59 6.03 -22.40 -8.37
CA GLU A 59 4.73 -21.91 -8.85
C GLU A 59 3.89 -21.43 -7.66
N HIS A 60 3.32 -20.23 -7.80
CA HIS A 60 2.53 -19.57 -6.78
C HIS A 60 1.06 -19.51 -7.19
N ARG A 61 0.17 -19.42 -6.20
CA ARG A 61 -1.27 -19.26 -6.38
C ARG A 61 -1.66 -17.82 -6.06
N ARG A 62 -2.87 -17.44 -6.49
CA ARG A 62 -3.46 -16.15 -6.13
C ARG A 62 -3.54 -15.93 -4.60
N ALA A 63 -3.82 -16.99 -3.85
CA ALA A 63 -3.87 -16.96 -2.39
C ALA A 63 -2.51 -16.58 -1.77
N ASP A 64 -1.40 -16.99 -2.38
CA ASP A 64 -0.05 -16.67 -1.89
C ASP A 64 0.24 -15.16 -2.06
N ILE A 65 -0.20 -14.56 -3.17
CA ILE A 65 -0.16 -13.09 -3.39
C ILE A 65 -1.01 -12.35 -2.36
N THR A 66 -2.24 -12.82 -2.13
CA THR A 66 -3.14 -12.23 -1.12
C THR A 66 -2.50 -12.28 0.28
N ALA A 67 -1.90 -13.42 0.64
CA ALA A 67 -1.25 -13.58 1.94
C ALA A 67 -0.11 -12.56 2.14
N VAL A 68 0.75 -12.38 1.12
CA VAL A 68 1.84 -11.39 1.16
C VAL A 68 1.30 -9.96 1.28
N LEU A 69 0.32 -9.58 0.47
CA LEU A 69 -0.25 -8.22 0.53
C LEU A 69 -0.93 -7.93 1.87
N ASN A 70 -1.66 -8.90 2.41
CA ASN A 70 -2.28 -8.76 3.73
C ASN A 70 -1.22 -8.68 4.82
N ALA A 71 -0.12 -9.42 4.69
CA ALA A 71 0.99 -9.34 5.62
C ALA A 71 1.64 -7.95 5.61
N LEU A 72 1.92 -7.42 4.43
CA LEU A 72 2.47 -6.06 4.28
C LEU A 72 1.50 -4.99 4.80
N ARG A 73 0.20 -5.10 4.53
CA ARG A 73 -0.81 -4.15 5.03
C ARG A 73 -1.02 -4.21 6.54
N ALA A 74 -0.86 -5.39 7.13
CA ALA A 74 -0.90 -5.57 8.58
C ALA A 74 0.46 -5.32 9.25
N GLY A 75 1.51 -5.06 8.46
CA GLY A 75 2.86 -4.82 8.97
C GLY A 75 3.45 -6.01 9.74
N ILE A 76 3.08 -7.24 9.39
CA ILE A 76 3.57 -8.48 10.03
C ILE A 76 4.79 -9.03 9.27
N THR A 77 5.69 -9.69 9.98
CA THR A 77 6.88 -10.29 9.39
C THR A 77 6.57 -11.63 8.68
N PRO A 78 7.45 -12.12 7.79
CA PRO A 78 7.26 -13.42 7.16
C PRO A 78 7.20 -14.57 8.17
N GLU A 79 8.00 -14.53 9.25
CA GLU A 79 7.99 -15.53 10.32
C GLU A 79 6.60 -15.60 10.94
N ARG A 80 6.05 -14.45 11.33
CA ARG A 80 4.75 -14.37 11.96
C ARG A 80 3.63 -14.80 11.02
N LEU A 81 3.72 -14.46 9.74
CA LEU A 81 2.78 -14.93 8.72
C LEU A 81 2.74 -16.47 8.65
N LEU A 82 3.90 -17.13 8.71
CA LEU A 82 3.99 -18.61 8.67
C LEU A 82 3.49 -19.25 9.96
N GLU A 83 3.67 -18.61 11.11
CA GLU A 83 3.06 -19.06 12.38
C GLU A 83 1.53 -19.00 12.33
N LEU A 84 0.98 -17.93 11.77
CA LEU A 84 -0.47 -17.73 11.64
C LEU A 84 -1.11 -18.62 10.57
N ALA A 85 -0.35 -18.98 9.53
CA ALA A 85 -0.81 -19.83 8.44
C ALA A 85 0.27 -20.87 8.03
N PRO A 86 0.42 -21.96 8.80
CA PRO A 86 1.49 -22.95 8.59
C PRO A 86 1.46 -23.68 7.24
N GLY A 87 0.33 -23.63 6.51
CA GLY A 87 0.19 -24.20 5.17
C GLY A 87 0.81 -23.35 4.06
N LEU A 88 1.27 -22.13 4.34
CA LEU A 88 1.95 -21.28 3.38
C LEU A 88 3.40 -21.74 3.18
N ARG A 89 3.90 -21.62 1.94
CA ARG A 89 5.27 -22.01 1.60
C ARG A 89 6.09 -20.77 1.23
N PRO A 90 7.22 -20.49 1.91
CA PRO A 90 8.04 -19.31 1.64
C PRO A 90 8.41 -19.11 0.17
N ARG A 91 8.75 -20.20 -0.53
CA ARG A 91 9.05 -20.18 -1.98
C ARG A 91 7.90 -19.66 -2.84
N GLN A 92 6.67 -20.09 -2.54
CA GLN A 92 5.48 -19.66 -3.26
C GLN A 92 5.11 -18.21 -2.94
N LEU A 93 5.23 -17.81 -1.66
CA LEU A 93 5.02 -16.42 -1.25
C LEU A 93 6.00 -15.48 -1.97
N ARG A 94 7.29 -15.84 -2.02
CA ARG A 94 8.30 -15.08 -2.76
C ARG A 94 8.00 -15.05 -4.25
N GLY A 95 7.63 -16.20 -4.84
CA GLY A 95 7.23 -16.29 -6.25
C GLY A 95 6.07 -15.36 -6.58
N GLY A 96 5.04 -15.31 -5.72
CA GLY A 96 3.90 -14.41 -5.88
C GLY A 96 4.28 -12.93 -5.75
N TYR A 97 5.11 -12.58 -4.78
CA TYR A 97 5.63 -11.22 -4.63
C TYR A 97 6.41 -10.77 -5.87
N MET A 98 7.38 -11.57 -6.32
CA MET A 98 8.23 -11.24 -7.48
C MET A 98 7.41 -11.14 -8.78
N ALA A 99 6.44 -12.03 -8.97
CA ALA A 99 5.56 -11.99 -10.14
C ALA A 99 4.70 -10.70 -10.17
N LEU A 100 4.25 -10.22 -9.01
CA LEU A 100 3.49 -8.98 -8.90
C LEU A 100 4.41 -7.75 -9.08
N GLU A 101 5.60 -7.78 -8.48
CA GLU A 101 6.62 -6.74 -8.63
C GLU A 101 7.03 -6.55 -10.10
N GLN A 102 7.27 -7.63 -10.84
CA GLN A 102 7.60 -7.57 -12.26
C GLN A 102 6.52 -6.84 -13.07
N ARG A 103 5.24 -7.17 -12.86
CA ARG A 103 4.11 -6.53 -13.55
C ARG A 103 3.96 -5.06 -13.16
N ARG A 104 4.20 -4.74 -11.89
CA ARG A 104 4.22 -3.36 -11.39
C ARG A 104 5.33 -2.57 -12.07
N ALA A 105 6.55 -3.12 -12.11
CA ALA A 105 7.71 -2.50 -12.75
C ALA A 105 7.47 -2.22 -14.24
N GLU A 106 6.88 -3.17 -14.98
CA GLU A 106 6.49 -2.97 -16.38
C GLU A 106 5.48 -1.83 -16.55
N SER A 107 4.50 -1.73 -15.66
CA SER A 107 3.47 -0.67 -15.67
C SER A 107 4.05 0.71 -15.33
N VAL A 108 4.99 0.76 -14.39
CA VAL A 108 5.75 1.97 -14.06
C VAL A 108 6.64 2.40 -15.21
N ALA A 109 7.37 1.47 -15.83
CA ALA A 109 8.22 1.77 -16.99
C ALA A 109 7.40 2.29 -18.17
N ALA A 110 6.20 1.74 -18.40
CA ALA A 110 5.29 2.24 -19.41
C ALA A 110 4.81 3.67 -19.13
N TRP A 111 4.51 4.01 -17.87
CA TRP A 111 4.20 5.38 -17.50
C TRP A 111 5.37 6.33 -17.79
N PHE A 112 6.58 5.97 -17.37
CA PHE A 112 7.75 6.82 -17.59
C PHE A 112 8.10 6.98 -19.07
N ALA A 113 7.92 5.95 -19.90
CA ALA A 113 8.06 6.09 -21.34
C ALA A 113 7.13 7.18 -21.92
N ILE A 114 5.88 7.26 -21.45
CA ILE A 114 4.91 8.29 -21.86
C ILE A 114 5.34 9.68 -21.42
N THR A 115 5.88 9.82 -20.20
CA THR A 115 6.29 11.13 -19.68
C THR A 115 7.60 11.63 -20.26
N ASP A 116 8.53 10.72 -20.57
CA ASP A 116 9.85 11.04 -21.11
C ASP A 116 9.79 11.40 -22.60
N ASP A 117 8.89 10.75 -23.36
CA ASP A 117 8.60 11.06 -24.76
C ASP A 117 7.08 11.23 -24.99
N PRO A 118 6.51 12.43 -24.73
CA PRO A 118 5.07 12.67 -24.73
C PRO A 118 4.49 12.83 -26.15
N THR A 119 4.65 11.81 -26.99
CA THR A 119 4.03 11.71 -28.30
C THR A 119 2.78 10.83 -28.26
N VAL A 120 1.83 11.07 -29.18
CA VAL A 120 0.64 10.21 -29.31
C VAL A 120 1.06 8.77 -29.67
N GLU A 121 2.13 8.59 -30.43
CA GLU A 121 2.67 7.27 -30.77
C GLU A 121 3.14 6.52 -29.52
N THR A 122 3.98 7.16 -28.70
CA THR A 122 4.48 6.57 -27.44
C THR A 122 3.32 6.28 -26.49
N PHE A 123 2.33 7.18 -26.42
CA PHE A 123 1.10 6.93 -25.65
C PHE A 123 0.35 5.68 -26.13
N VAL A 124 0.07 5.55 -27.43
CA VAL A 124 -0.66 4.39 -27.98
C VAL A 124 0.09 3.08 -27.67
N ARG A 125 1.43 3.09 -27.73
CA ARG A 125 2.28 1.94 -27.44
C ARG A 125 2.23 1.49 -25.98
N HIS A 126 2.17 2.45 -25.04
CA HIS A 126 2.36 2.17 -23.61
C HIS A 126 1.10 2.30 -22.75
N ALA A 127 0.02 2.92 -23.26
CA ALA A 127 -1.19 3.24 -22.50
C ALA A 127 -1.79 2.03 -21.78
N ALA A 128 -1.98 0.90 -22.47
CA ALA A 128 -2.59 -0.29 -21.89
C ALA A 128 -1.80 -0.88 -20.71
N MET A 129 -0.48 -0.69 -20.70
CA MET A 129 0.39 -1.14 -19.61
C MET A 129 0.38 -0.14 -18.44
N ALA A 130 0.47 1.16 -18.72
CA ALA A 130 0.38 2.21 -17.70
C ALA A 130 -1.00 2.25 -17.00
N GLU A 131 -2.07 1.97 -17.75
CA GLU A 131 -3.47 1.97 -17.28
C GLU A 131 -3.71 1.00 -16.12
N ARG A 132 -2.91 -0.06 -16.01
CA ARG A 132 -3.00 -1.04 -14.91
C ARG A 132 -2.74 -0.42 -13.54
N LEU A 133 -1.93 0.64 -13.48
CA LEU A 133 -1.63 1.36 -12.23
C LEU A 133 -2.26 2.75 -12.18
N LEU A 134 -2.39 3.42 -13.32
CA LEU A 134 -2.89 4.79 -13.43
C LEU A 134 -4.08 4.88 -14.41
N PRO A 135 -5.23 4.23 -14.10
CA PRO A 135 -6.36 4.20 -15.02
C PRO A 135 -6.93 5.60 -15.31
N VAL A 136 -7.08 6.43 -14.27
CA VAL A 136 -7.64 7.79 -14.42
C VAL A 136 -6.71 8.72 -15.21
N PRO A 137 -5.39 8.82 -14.89
CA PRO A 137 -4.47 9.60 -15.73
C PRO A 137 -4.43 9.11 -17.18
N VAL A 138 -4.41 7.79 -17.42
CA VAL A 138 -4.36 7.26 -18.79
C VAL A 138 -5.65 7.57 -19.55
N GLU A 139 -6.83 7.46 -18.94
CA GLU A 139 -8.09 7.82 -19.60
C GLU A 139 -8.17 9.32 -19.91
N TYR A 140 -7.72 10.16 -18.98
CA TYR A 140 -7.58 11.60 -19.24
C TYR A 140 -6.68 11.88 -20.46
N LEU A 141 -5.52 11.22 -20.54
CA LEU A 141 -4.60 11.34 -21.68
C LEU A 141 -5.21 10.80 -22.97
N ARG A 142 -6.02 9.72 -22.90
CA ARG A 142 -6.73 9.15 -24.04
C ARG A 142 -7.66 10.18 -24.67
N VAL A 143 -8.41 10.93 -23.87
CA VAL A 143 -9.26 12.03 -24.35
C VAL A 143 -8.41 13.13 -24.99
N LYS A 144 -7.29 13.52 -24.36
CA LYS A 144 -6.44 14.62 -24.85
C LYS A 144 -5.64 14.28 -26.10
N SER A 145 -5.30 13.01 -26.31
CA SER A 145 -4.59 12.53 -27.51
C SER A 145 -5.36 12.78 -28.82
N LYS A 146 -6.68 12.97 -28.73
CA LYS A 146 -7.57 13.17 -29.89
C LYS A 146 -7.71 14.64 -30.33
N ILE A 147 -7.13 15.58 -29.59
CA ILE A 147 -7.29 17.03 -29.85
C ILE A 147 -6.16 17.52 -30.77
N ASP A 148 -4.96 17.69 -30.21
CA ASP A 148 -3.74 18.06 -30.92
C ASP A 148 -2.50 17.70 -30.07
N GLN A 149 -1.33 17.66 -30.72
CA GLN A 149 -0.06 17.24 -30.09
C GLN A 149 0.39 18.17 -28.96
N ARG A 150 0.12 19.49 -29.04
CA ARG A 150 0.53 20.46 -28.02
C ARG A 150 -0.35 20.33 -26.77
N ALA A 151 -1.65 20.17 -26.95
CA ALA A 151 -2.60 19.91 -25.89
C ALA A 151 -2.30 18.57 -25.20
N PHE A 152 -1.95 17.54 -25.96
CA PHE A 152 -1.53 16.24 -25.43
C PHE A 152 -0.26 16.36 -24.56
N HIS A 153 0.79 17.00 -25.07
CA HIS A 153 2.03 17.21 -24.31
C HIS A 153 1.78 17.98 -23.00
N ALA A 154 0.96 19.03 -23.02
CA ALA A 154 0.59 19.76 -21.81
C ALA A 154 -0.20 18.89 -20.81
N ALA A 155 -1.07 18.00 -21.32
CA ALA A 155 -1.83 17.07 -20.50
C ALA A 155 -0.92 16.03 -19.82
N VAL A 156 0.09 15.50 -20.52
CA VAL A 156 1.09 14.59 -19.93
C VAL A 156 1.83 15.26 -18.78
N ALA A 157 2.34 16.48 -18.98
CA ALA A 157 3.03 17.22 -17.93
C ALA A 157 2.14 17.48 -16.70
N ARG A 158 0.85 17.78 -16.92
CA ARG A 158 -0.11 17.97 -15.82
C ARG A 158 -0.37 16.66 -15.07
N ALA A 159 -0.57 15.56 -15.79
CA ALA A 159 -0.81 14.26 -15.19
C ALA A 159 0.41 13.79 -14.37
N ASP A 160 1.61 13.95 -14.91
CA ASP A 160 2.87 13.67 -14.22
C ASP A 160 3.06 14.50 -12.95
N ASN A 161 2.74 15.80 -12.99
CA ASN A 161 2.75 16.62 -11.78
C ASN A 161 1.77 16.10 -10.71
N GLY A 162 0.58 15.64 -11.12
CA GLY A 162 -0.37 14.99 -10.24
C GLY A 162 0.19 13.72 -9.59
N VAL A 163 0.85 12.88 -10.39
CA VAL A 163 1.52 11.65 -9.92
C VAL A 163 2.61 11.95 -8.89
N ARG A 164 3.49 12.93 -9.18
CA ARG A 164 4.54 13.36 -8.24
C ARG A 164 3.98 13.94 -6.95
N THR A 165 2.89 14.69 -7.03
CA THR A 165 2.22 15.27 -5.86
C THR A 165 1.64 14.18 -4.96
N ALA A 166 0.91 13.22 -5.54
CA ALA A 166 0.37 12.07 -4.81
C ALA A 166 1.48 11.22 -4.17
N GLY A 167 2.56 10.96 -4.91
CA GLY A 167 3.73 10.23 -4.40
C GLY A 167 4.41 10.93 -3.21
N SER A 168 4.52 12.26 -3.25
CA SER A 168 5.12 13.04 -2.15
C SER A 168 4.32 12.96 -0.85
N VAL A 169 2.98 12.86 -0.93
CA VAL A 169 2.12 12.64 0.25
C VAL A 169 2.44 11.30 0.91
N VAL A 170 2.53 10.23 0.11
CA VAL A 170 2.86 8.88 0.60
C VAL A 170 4.25 8.83 1.24
N VAL A 171 5.26 9.42 0.58
CA VAL A 171 6.64 9.48 1.11
C VAL A 171 6.68 10.17 2.47
N ARG A 172 5.92 11.25 2.65
CA ARG A 172 5.86 11.96 3.93
C ARG A 172 5.23 11.11 5.04
N ILE A 173 4.09 10.48 4.74
CA ILE A 173 3.39 9.60 5.71
C ILE A 173 4.30 8.43 6.12
N GLU A 174 4.99 7.81 5.17
CA GLU A 174 5.93 6.71 5.46
C GLU A 174 7.14 7.15 6.27
N ALA A 175 7.73 8.31 5.95
CA ALA A 175 8.83 8.86 6.72
C ALA A 175 8.42 9.20 8.16
N GLU A 176 7.16 9.56 8.39
CA GLU A 176 6.60 9.76 9.72
C GLU A 176 6.37 8.41 10.42
N LEU A 177 5.81 7.41 9.72
CA LEU A 177 5.65 6.05 10.24
C LEU A 177 6.98 5.42 10.67
N ASP A 178 8.05 5.58 9.89
CA ASP A 178 9.37 5.03 10.18
C ASP A 178 10.03 5.64 11.43
N ARG A 179 9.58 6.83 11.87
CA ARG A 179 10.09 7.50 13.08
C ARG A 179 9.28 7.17 14.33
N CYS A 180 8.11 6.55 14.16
CA CYS A 180 7.19 6.31 15.25
C CYS A 180 7.31 4.89 15.78
N GLU A 181 7.09 4.72 17.08
CA GLU A 181 6.88 3.39 17.64
C GLU A 181 5.59 2.80 17.06
N ARG A 182 5.69 1.60 16.48
CA ARG A 182 4.63 0.98 15.65
C ARG A 182 3.31 0.77 16.40
N THR A 183 3.34 0.69 17.73
CA THR A 183 2.19 0.42 18.59
C THR A 183 1.49 1.68 19.10
N THR A 184 1.94 2.87 18.68
CA THR A 184 1.32 4.13 19.12
C THR A 184 0.01 4.40 18.37
N ASP A 185 -0.96 5.04 19.03
CA ASP A 185 -2.19 5.52 18.39
C ASP A 185 -1.90 6.40 17.16
N TRP A 186 -0.79 7.13 17.22
CA TRP A 186 -0.30 7.95 16.12
C TRP A 186 0.14 7.11 14.91
N ALA A 187 0.88 6.03 15.12
CA ALA A 187 1.26 5.10 14.05
C ALA A 187 0.02 4.44 13.41
N VAL A 188 -0.99 4.10 14.22
CA VAL A 188 -2.28 3.59 13.71
C VAL A 188 -2.99 4.64 12.85
N ALA A 189 -3.06 5.89 13.31
CA ALA A 189 -3.69 6.98 12.57
C ALA A 189 -2.98 7.27 11.23
N LEU A 190 -1.64 7.26 11.22
CA LEU A 190 -0.85 7.37 9.99
C LEU A 190 -1.08 6.17 9.07
N GLY A 191 -1.19 4.97 9.62
CA GLY A 191 -1.49 3.75 8.88
C GLY A 191 -2.82 3.83 8.14
N ARG A 192 -3.87 4.36 8.78
CA ARG A 192 -5.18 4.60 8.13
C ARG A 192 -5.08 5.61 6.99
N LYS A 193 -4.36 6.72 7.18
CA LYS A 193 -4.13 7.71 6.10
C LYS A 193 -3.41 7.09 4.91
N LEU A 194 -2.50 6.15 5.16
CA LEU A 194 -1.79 5.43 4.11
C LEU A 194 -2.71 4.44 3.41
N TYR A 195 -3.40 3.59 4.17
CA TYR A 195 -4.31 2.57 3.66
C TYR A 195 -5.55 2.42 4.54
N ASP A 196 -6.71 2.70 3.96
CA ASP A 196 -8.01 2.32 4.47
C ASP A 196 -8.89 1.92 3.25
N PRO A 197 -9.43 0.70 3.18
CA PRO A 197 -10.25 0.27 2.05
C PRO A 197 -11.68 0.82 2.10
N PHE A 198 -12.11 1.45 3.20
CA PHE A 198 -13.45 2.02 3.36
C PHE A 198 -13.46 3.54 3.26
N GLU A 199 -12.29 4.18 3.36
CA GLU A 199 -12.13 5.64 3.30
C GLU A 199 -11.17 6.04 2.19
N GLU A 200 -11.14 7.34 1.87
CA GLU A 200 -10.13 7.89 0.97
C GLU A 200 -8.75 7.79 1.63
N CYS A 201 -7.81 7.12 0.97
CA CYS A 201 -6.47 6.90 1.49
C CYS A 201 -5.39 7.20 0.44
N ALA A 202 -4.18 7.50 0.90
CA ALA A 202 -3.08 7.95 0.04
C ALA A 202 -2.68 6.89 -1.01
N LEU A 203 -2.64 5.60 -0.63
CA LEU A 203 -2.37 4.52 -1.57
C LEU A 203 -3.53 4.29 -2.55
N GLY A 204 -4.76 4.64 -2.18
CA GLY A 204 -5.96 4.53 -3.02
C GLY A 204 -6.13 5.65 -4.04
N HIS A 205 -5.39 6.75 -3.93
CA HIS A 205 -5.54 7.92 -4.79
C HIS A 205 -5.31 7.59 -6.28
N ASP A 206 -6.18 8.08 -7.15
CA ASP A 206 -6.17 7.88 -8.60
C ASP A 206 -4.87 8.22 -9.33
N TYR A 207 -4.09 9.17 -8.80
CA TYR A 207 -2.82 9.62 -9.36
C TYR A 207 -1.62 9.01 -8.63
N PHE A 208 -1.81 8.24 -7.56
CA PHE A 208 -0.69 7.60 -6.90
C PHE A 208 -0.14 6.47 -7.78
N LEU A 209 1.15 6.54 -8.12
CA LEU A 209 1.88 5.48 -8.83
C LEU A 209 2.61 4.60 -7.81
N PRO A 210 2.17 3.35 -7.56
CA PRO A 210 2.77 2.49 -6.56
C PRO A 210 4.24 2.19 -6.86
N ASN A 211 5.12 2.55 -5.94
CA ASN A 211 6.57 2.36 -6.06
C ASN A 211 7.06 0.99 -5.55
N ARG A 212 6.18 0.20 -4.94
CA ARG A 212 6.44 -1.13 -4.37
C ARG A 212 5.16 -1.98 -4.31
N VAL A 213 5.27 -3.26 -3.98
CA VAL A 213 4.13 -4.21 -3.99
C VAL A 213 3.15 -3.93 -2.84
N GLY A 214 3.64 -3.63 -1.64
CA GLY A 214 2.79 -3.33 -0.48
C GLY A 214 1.95 -2.06 -0.65
N ALA A 215 2.33 -1.20 -1.60
CA ALA A 215 1.60 0.00 -1.98
C ALA A 215 0.43 -0.26 -2.96
N LEU A 216 0.26 -1.49 -3.44
CA LEU A 216 -0.83 -1.86 -4.34
C LEU A 216 -2.14 -2.06 -3.57
N VAL A 217 -3.17 -1.30 -3.94
CA VAL A 217 -4.54 -1.51 -3.46
C VAL A 217 -5.24 -2.65 -4.23
N PRO A 218 -6.27 -3.32 -3.66
CA PRO A 218 -6.90 -4.49 -4.27
C PRO A 218 -7.29 -4.32 -5.75
N GLY A 219 -7.86 -3.16 -6.12
CA GLY A 219 -8.22 -2.85 -7.51
C GLY A 219 -7.03 -2.91 -8.46
N ARG A 220 -5.89 -2.31 -8.09
CA ARG A 220 -4.66 -2.34 -8.90
C ARG A 220 -4.06 -3.74 -9.01
N VAL A 221 -4.13 -4.53 -7.94
CA VAL A 221 -3.68 -5.93 -7.97
C VAL A 221 -4.49 -6.73 -8.98
N ALA A 222 -5.82 -6.58 -8.96
CA ALA A 222 -6.69 -7.26 -9.91
C ALA A 222 -6.41 -6.85 -11.36
N GLN A 223 -6.16 -5.55 -11.61
CA GLN A 223 -5.76 -5.05 -12.93
C GLN A 223 -4.42 -5.64 -13.40
N LEU A 224 -3.41 -5.68 -12.53
CA LEU A 224 -2.10 -6.29 -12.86
C LEU A 224 -2.19 -7.79 -13.15
N LEU A 225 -3.09 -8.49 -12.47
CA LEU A 225 -3.33 -9.92 -12.64
C LEU A 225 -4.33 -10.24 -13.78
N ALA A 226 -4.85 -9.22 -14.47
CA ALA A 226 -5.88 -9.35 -15.51
C ALA A 226 -7.13 -10.12 -15.03
N GLU A 227 -7.52 -9.93 -13.77
CA GLU A 227 -8.71 -10.53 -13.19
C GLU A 227 -9.95 -9.84 -13.77
N ARG A 228 -10.83 -10.60 -14.45
CA ARG A 228 -12.06 -10.04 -15.03
C ARG A 228 -12.98 -9.51 -13.94
N GLY A 229 -13.34 -8.22 -14.00
CA GLY A 229 -14.44 -7.65 -13.20
C GLY A 229 -14.06 -6.80 -11.99
N ALA A 230 -12.80 -6.37 -11.84
CA ALA A 230 -12.49 -5.37 -10.82
C ALA A 230 -13.20 -4.04 -11.14
N PRO A 231 -14.04 -3.49 -10.24
CA PRO A 231 -14.67 -2.21 -10.48
C PRO A 231 -13.58 -1.14 -10.61
N ALA A 232 -13.59 -0.41 -11.72
CA ALA A 232 -12.98 0.91 -11.73
C ALA A 232 -13.68 1.70 -10.62
N SER A 233 -12.94 2.20 -9.64
CA SER A 233 -13.47 3.05 -8.57
C SER A 233 -14.06 4.31 -9.20
N SER A 234 -15.28 4.23 -9.70
CA SER A 234 -16.07 5.37 -10.14
C SER A 234 -16.54 6.09 -8.88
N SER A 235 -16.09 7.34 -8.75
CA SER A 235 -16.57 8.30 -7.77
C SER A 235 -18.08 8.20 -7.63
N ILE A 236 -18.51 8.10 -6.38
CA ILE A 236 -19.91 8.22 -5.98
C ILE A 236 -20.35 9.64 -6.37
N GLU A 237 -21.10 9.76 -7.47
CA GLU A 237 -22.06 10.85 -7.61
C GLU A 237 -23.12 10.64 -6.51
N GLN A 238 -23.28 11.65 -5.64
CA GLN A 238 -24.52 11.83 -4.92
C GLN A 238 -25.13 13.19 -5.27
N PRO A 239 -26.47 13.26 -5.31
CA PRO A 239 -27.26 14.36 -5.87
C PRO A 239 -27.18 15.67 -5.10
#